data_AF-A0A8J7Q6Z0-F1
#
_entry.id   AF-A0A8J7Q6Z0-F1
#
_cell.length_a   1.000
_cell.length_b   1.000
_cell.length_c   1.000
_cell.angle_alpha   90.00
_cell.angle_beta   90.00
_cell.angle_gamma   90.00
#
_symmetry.space_group_name_H-M   'P 1'
#
loop_
_entity.id
_entity.type
_entity.pdbx_description
1 polymer ?
#
loop_
_entity_poly.entity_id
_entity_poly.type
_entity_poly.pdbx_seq_one_letter_code
_entity_poly.pdbx_strand_id
1 'polypeptide(L)'
;MVHFPRRIAQFCLFGLGIGVVAGLRAAPEQQLDADKIAAAAGVKATRAPDGVVRIAWARTDVPVTVDGMPIKPFAGLGTWAAFTPAPHGAMVMGDTVVFQDEVDPAMDAAFEHGLEVTGLHNHFFYDEPKAYFMHIGGTGEPDRLAAGVKAVWGAIKAVRAKHPEPAKAFPGDTPKAGTITAGPIEAALGHKSESEAGIVKVTIGREGAMHGVNVAGSMGLTTWAGFSGSDELAAMDGDFIMTAHEVQPVLRALRKGGIHIVALHNHMIGEQPAFYFTHFWGKGKAGDLAGAVKAALDAQAAAARDGKGH
;
A
#
# COMPACT_ATOMS: atom_id res chain seq x y z
N MET A 1 46.43 42.95 66.86
CA MET A 1 45.70 43.62 67.95
C MET A 1 44.25 43.16 67.87
N VAL A 2 43.79 42.44 68.90
CA VAL A 2 42.41 42.38 69.41
C VAL A 2 41.29 41.73 68.56
N HIS A 3 40.89 40.54 69.06
CA HIS A 3 39.53 40.00 69.26
C HIS A 3 38.66 39.56 68.07
N PHE A 4 38.47 38.24 67.99
CA PHE A 4 37.21 37.58 67.62
C PHE A 4 36.21 37.64 68.80
N PRO A 5 34.90 37.84 68.53
CA PRO A 5 33.85 37.32 69.40
C PRO A 5 33.09 36.15 68.77
N ARG A 6 32.52 35.37 69.68
CA ARG A 6 31.93 34.04 69.55
C ARG A 6 30.46 34.08 69.11
N ARG A 7 30.10 33.03 68.34
CA ARG A 7 28.92 32.14 68.43
C ARG A 7 27.52 32.73 68.59
N ILE A 8 26.63 32.34 67.68
CA ILE A 8 25.32 31.77 68.04
C ILE A 8 25.12 30.50 67.20
N ALA A 9 24.95 29.36 67.89
CA ALA A 9 24.57 28.09 67.29
C ALA A 9 23.05 28.06 67.20
N GLN A 10 22.52 27.90 65.99
CA GLN A 10 21.08 27.74 65.75
C GLN A 10 20.81 26.27 65.43
N PHE A 11 20.15 25.59 66.36
CA PHE A 11 19.57 24.26 66.17
C PHE A 11 18.45 24.37 65.14
N CYS A 12 18.61 23.76 63.97
CA CYS A 12 17.50 23.47 63.06
C CYS A 12 17.17 21.98 63.14
N LEU A 13 15.96 21.68 63.63
CA LEU A 13 15.32 20.38 63.61
C LEU A 13 15.26 19.84 62.17
N PHE A 14 15.74 18.61 61.96
CA PHE A 14 15.40 17.81 60.78
C PHE A 14 13.95 17.34 60.89
N GLY A 15 13.05 18.00 60.17
CA GLY A 15 11.70 17.47 59.93
C GLY A 15 11.76 16.38 58.86
N LEU A 16 11.49 15.13 59.24
CA LEU A 16 11.34 14.01 58.33
C LEU A 16 10.00 14.15 57.59
N GLY A 17 9.99 14.86 56.46
CA GLY A 17 8.84 14.91 55.56
C GLY A 17 8.71 13.59 54.80
N ILE A 18 7.72 12.77 55.16
CA ILE A 18 7.32 11.60 54.35
C ILE A 18 6.66 12.15 53.08
N GLY A 19 7.45 12.26 52.01
CA GLY A 19 6.95 12.54 50.67
C GLY A 19 6.21 11.31 50.16
N VAL A 20 4.88 11.39 50.05
CA VAL A 20 4.09 10.42 49.28
C VAL A 20 4.43 10.66 47.81
N VAL A 21 5.36 9.88 47.28
CA VAL A 21 5.56 9.77 45.83
C VAL A 21 4.36 8.98 45.30
N ALA A 22 3.34 9.70 44.82
CA ALA A 22 2.29 9.11 44.02
C ALA A 22 2.94 8.56 42.75
N GLY A 23 3.22 7.25 42.73
CA GLY A 23 3.69 6.59 41.53
C GLY A 23 2.67 6.81 40.42
N LEU A 24 3.07 7.50 39.34
CA LEU A 24 2.34 7.41 38.09
C LEU A 24 2.31 5.93 37.70
N ARG A 25 1.18 5.27 37.96
CA ARG A 25 0.89 4.00 37.31
C ARG A 25 0.81 4.32 35.83
N ALA A 26 1.75 3.78 35.05
CA ALA A 26 1.54 3.67 33.62
C ALA A 26 0.15 3.06 33.41
N ALA A 27 -0.68 3.69 32.59
CA ALA A 27 -1.94 3.08 32.19
C ALA A 27 -1.63 1.67 31.68
N PRO A 28 -2.41 0.64 32.04
CA PRO A 28 -2.17 -0.70 31.53
C PRO A 28 -2.12 -0.62 30.01
N GLU A 29 -1.01 -1.10 29.44
CA GLU A 29 -0.83 -1.20 28.00
C GLU A 29 -2.06 -1.90 27.43
N GLN A 30 -2.78 -1.24 26.53
CA GLN A 30 -4.07 -1.72 26.04
C GLN A 30 -3.84 -2.99 25.21
N GLN A 31 -3.88 -4.13 25.89
CA GLN A 31 -3.56 -5.40 25.27
C GLN A 31 -4.69 -5.79 24.30
N LEU A 32 -4.34 -6.08 23.05
CA LEU A 32 -5.30 -6.57 22.07
C LEU A 32 -5.86 -7.92 22.49
N ASP A 33 -7.14 -8.17 22.22
CA ASP A 33 -7.77 -9.47 22.46
C ASP A 33 -7.51 -10.42 21.27
N ALA A 34 -6.62 -11.40 21.47
CA ALA A 34 -6.21 -12.32 20.41
C ALA A 34 -7.34 -13.28 20.00
N ASP A 35 -8.24 -13.63 20.91
CA ASP A 35 -9.35 -14.54 20.63
C ASP A 35 -10.42 -13.84 19.77
N LYS A 36 -10.68 -12.55 20.05
CA LYS A 36 -11.54 -11.73 19.18
C LYS A 36 -10.96 -11.56 17.79
N ILE A 37 -9.67 -11.26 17.68
CA ILE A 37 -8.99 -11.17 16.37
C ILE A 37 -9.08 -12.51 15.62
N ALA A 38 -8.82 -13.63 16.30
CA ALA A 38 -8.92 -14.96 15.71
C ALA A 38 -10.33 -15.27 15.20
N ALA A 39 -11.35 -14.98 16.01
CA ALA A 39 -12.76 -15.19 15.65
C ALA A 39 -13.17 -14.35 14.44
N ALA A 40 -12.80 -13.06 14.42
CA ALA A 40 -13.09 -12.16 13.32
C ALA A 40 -12.37 -12.56 12.03
N ALA A 41 -11.08 -12.94 12.13
CA ALA A 41 -10.27 -13.38 10.99
C ALA A 41 -10.66 -14.78 10.49
N GLY A 42 -11.30 -15.60 11.32
CA GLY A 42 -11.61 -17.00 11.00
C GLY A 42 -10.37 -17.90 10.91
N VAL A 43 -9.27 -17.49 11.53
CA VAL A 43 -8.01 -18.25 11.61
C VAL A 43 -7.43 -18.14 13.01
N LYS A 44 -6.56 -19.08 13.39
CA LYS A 44 -5.88 -19.02 14.68
C LYS A 44 -4.95 -17.80 14.76
N ALA A 45 -5.03 -17.07 15.86
CA ALA A 45 -4.07 -16.02 16.20
C ALA A 45 -2.97 -16.54 17.15
N THR A 46 -1.80 -15.93 17.08
CA THR A 46 -0.70 -16.10 18.04
C THR A 46 -0.33 -14.75 18.64
N ARG A 47 0.24 -14.76 19.85
CA ARG A 47 0.78 -13.56 20.49
C ARG A 47 2.30 -13.68 20.59
N ALA A 48 3.00 -12.64 20.14
CA ALA A 48 4.43 -12.50 20.32
C ALA A 48 4.76 -11.86 21.68
N PRO A 49 5.98 -12.05 22.21
CA PRO A 49 6.39 -11.50 23.51
C PRO A 49 6.30 -9.97 23.62
N ASP A 50 6.37 -9.27 22.49
CA ASP A 50 6.22 -7.81 22.36
C ASP A 50 4.74 -7.36 22.31
N GLY A 51 3.80 -8.28 22.54
CA GLY A 51 2.37 -7.99 22.60
C GLY A 51 1.65 -8.05 21.25
N VAL A 52 2.38 -8.13 20.13
CA VAL A 52 1.79 -8.21 18.78
C VAL A 52 0.93 -9.46 18.64
N VAL A 53 -0.28 -9.31 18.11
CA VAL A 53 -1.15 -10.43 17.73
C VAL A 53 -0.98 -10.68 16.25
N ARG A 54 -0.73 -11.93 15.85
CA ARG A 54 -0.47 -12.31 14.45
C ARG A 54 -1.44 -13.39 14.00
N ILE A 55 -1.93 -13.25 12.77
CA ILE A 55 -2.69 -14.26 12.04
C ILE A 55 -1.94 -14.61 10.75
N ALA A 56 -2.09 -15.84 10.28
CA ALA A 56 -1.39 -16.28 9.08
C ALA A 56 -2.18 -17.34 8.30
N TRP A 57 -1.89 -17.40 7.00
CA TRP A 57 -2.33 -18.42 6.08
C TRP A 57 -1.16 -18.83 5.18
N ALA A 58 -0.78 -20.10 5.20
CA ALA A 58 0.22 -20.65 4.30
C ALA A 58 -0.42 -20.93 2.92
N ARG A 59 0.16 -20.40 1.83
CA ARG A 59 -0.27 -20.73 0.46
C ARG A 59 0.20 -22.13 0.07
N THR A 60 -0.56 -23.14 0.50
CA THR A 60 -0.36 -24.55 0.12
C THR A 60 -1.24 -24.98 -1.06
N ASP A 61 -2.12 -24.09 -1.51
CA ASP A 61 -3.13 -24.31 -2.55
C ASP A 61 -2.56 -24.23 -3.97
N VAL A 62 -1.42 -23.57 -4.15
CA VAL A 62 -0.73 -23.48 -5.45
C VAL A 62 0.74 -23.88 -5.27
N PRO A 63 1.21 -24.94 -5.95
CA PRO A 63 2.63 -25.29 -5.98
C PRO A 63 3.42 -24.21 -6.72
N VAL A 64 4.47 -23.68 -6.09
CA VAL A 64 5.37 -22.70 -6.71
C VAL A 64 6.78 -23.29 -6.75
N THR A 65 7.44 -23.09 -7.88
CA THR A 65 8.88 -23.30 -8.00
C THR A 65 9.59 -21.94 -8.11
N VAL A 66 10.80 -21.84 -7.59
CA VAL A 66 11.70 -20.69 -7.75
C VAL A 66 13.04 -21.26 -8.21
N ASP A 67 13.55 -20.79 -9.34
CA ASP A 67 14.80 -21.32 -9.92
C ASP A 67 14.77 -22.86 -10.08
N GLY A 68 13.60 -23.38 -10.49
CA GLY A 68 13.35 -24.82 -10.64
C GLY A 68 13.20 -25.61 -9.32
N MET A 69 13.41 -24.99 -8.15
CA MET A 69 13.22 -25.63 -6.85
C MET A 69 11.79 -25.41 -6.33
N PRO A 70 11.04 -26.46 -5.93
CA PRO A 70 9.78 -26.30 -5.21
C PRO A 70 9.99 -25.59 -3.87
N ILE A 71 9.32 -24.44 -3.67
CA ILE A 71 9.40 -23.69 -2.42
C ILE A 71 8.23 -24.05 -1.49
N LYS A 72 8.54 -24.34 -0.22
CA LYS A 72 7.52 -24.58 0.80
C LYS A 72 7.02 -23.25 1.39
N PRO A 73 5.77 -23.14 1.87
CA PRO A 73 5.25 -21.85 2.31
C PRO A 73 6.03 -21.16 3.41
N PHE A 74 6.62 -21.92 4.33
CA PHE A 74 7.46 -21.37 5.40
C PHE A 74 8.71 -20.64 4.87
N ALA A 75 9.18 -20.97 3.66
CA ALA A 75 10.33 -20.34 3.01
C ALA A 75 9.98 -19.07 2.22
N GLY A 76 8.73 -18.59 2.26
CA GLY A 76 8.36 -17.30 1.66
C GLY A 76 7.01 -17.22 0.95
N LEU A 77 6.11 -18.21 1.09
CA LEU A 77 4.72 -18.14 0.60
C LEU A 77 3.71 -18.06 1.77
N GLY A 78 4.13 -17.48 2.89
CA GLY A 78 3.27 -17.23 4.04
C GLY A 78 2.58 -15.90 3.91
N THR A 79 1.26 -15.90 3.83
CA THR A 79 0.42 -14.71 3.98
C THR A 79 0.19 -14.43 5.47
N TRP A 80 0.27 -13.17 5.90
CA TRP A 80 0.12 -12.81 7.30
C TRP A 80 -0.42 -11.39 7.52
N ALA A 81 -1.02 -11.19 8.69
CA ALA A 81 -1.30 -9.86 9.24
C ALA A 81 -0.94 -9.83 10.73
N ALA A 82 -0.43 -8.70 11.18
CA ALA A 82 0.00 -8.46 12.54
C ALA A 82 -0.64 -7.17 13.07
N PHE A 83 -1.11 -7.24 14.31
CA PHE A 83 -1.84 -6.17 14.98
C PHE A 83 -1.07 -5.73 16.22
N THR A 84 -0.94 -4.41 16.38
CA THR A 84 -0.35 -3.78 17.57
C THR A 84 -1.31 -2.72 18.14
N PRO A 85 -1.35 -2.50 19.46
CA PRO A 85 -2.12 -1.42 20.05
C PRO A 85 -1.76 -0.06 19.46
N ALA A 86 -2.76 0.79 19.25
CA ALA A 86 -2.59 2.17 18.80
C ALA A 86 -3.64 3.07 19.47
N PRO A 87 -3.43 4.41 19.53
CA PRO A 87 -4.38 5.32 20.19
C PRO A 87 -5.83 5.24 19.69
N HIS A 88 -6.03 4.77 18.46
CA HIS A 88 -7.32 4.60 17.78
C HIS A 88 -7.80 3.13 17.76
N GLY A 89 -7.29 2.28 18.65
CA GLY A 89 -7.59 0.84 18.70
C GLY A 89 -6.36 0.01 18.39
N ALA A 90 -6.19 -0.39 17.13
CA ALA A 90 -5.01 -1.09 16.63
C ALA A 90 -4.52 -0.52 15.30
N MET A 91 -3.25 -0.77 15.03
CA MET A 91 -2.68 -0.71 13.69
C MET A 91 -2.49 -2.15 13.19
N VAL A 92 -2.82 -2.38 11.92
CA VAL A 92 -2.53 -3.63 11.21
C VAL A 92 -1.51 -3.39 10.11
N MET A 93 -0.57 -4.31 9.97
CA MET A 93 0.26 -4.46 8.78
C MET A 93 0.20 -5.91 8.35
N GLY A 94 0.30 -6.16 7.05
CA GLY A 94 0.30 -7.52 6.53
C GLY A 94 0.97 -7.63 5.18
N ASP A 95 1.34 -8.86 4.86
CA ASP A 95 1.88 -9.27 3.57
C ASP A 95 1.00 -10.40 3.06
N THR A 96 0.40 -10.22 1.90
CA THR A 96 -0.53 -11.16 1.28
C THR A 96 0.02 -11.67 -0.03
N VAL A 97 0.30 -12.97 -0.08
CA VAL A 97 0.78 -13.65 -1.27
C VAL A 97 -0.39 -13.82 -2.23
N VAL A 98 -0.24 -13.28 -3.43
CA VAL A 98 -1.24 -13.28 -4.51
C VAL A 98 -0.60 -13.71 -5.82
N PHE A 99 -1.36 -14.39 -6.67
CA PHE A 99 -1.02 -14.60 -8.07
C PHE A 99 -1.65 -13.49 -8.93
N GLN A 100 -1.22 -13.37 -10.19
CA GLN A 100 -1.59 -12.27 -11.08
C GLN A 100 -3.10 -12.02 -11.17
N ASP A 101 -3.92 -13.07 -11.16
CA ASP A 101 -5.38 -13.02 -11.25
C ASP A 101 -6.09 -12.85 -9.90
N GLU A 102 -5.34 -12.84 -8.80
CA GLU A 102 -5.84 -12.65 -7.44
C GLU A 102 -5.65 -11.21 -6.94
N VAL A 103 -4.73 -10.44 -7.56
CA VAL A 103 -4.38 -9.07 -7.13
C VAL A 103 -5.63 -8.18 -7.07
N ASP A 104 -6.37 -8.11 -8.18
CA ASP A 104 -7.54 -7.26 -8.31
C ASP A 104 -8.63 -7.57 -7.27
N PRO A 105 -9.14 -8.82 -7.15
CA PRO A 105 -10.12 -9.16 -6.12
C PRO A 105 -9.62 -8.94 -4.69
N ALA A 106 -8.34 -9.21 -4.41
CA ALA A 106 -7.76 -9.00 -3.09
C ALA A 106 -7.71 -7.52 -2.73
N MET A 107 -7.28 -6.67 -3.67
CA MET A 107 -7.19 -5.23 -3.51
C MET A 107 -8.57 -4.58 -3.37
N ASP A 108 -9.54 -4.98 -4.19
CA ASP A 108 -10.91 -4.47 -4.10
C ASP A 108 -11.53 -4.84 -2.73
N ALA A 109 -11.34 -6.08 -2.27
CA ALA A 109 -11.79 -6.50 -0.95
C ALA A 109 -11.12 -5.70 0.18
N ALA A 110 -9.83 -5.38 0.07
CA ALA A 110 -9.14 -4.53 1.03
C ALA A 110 -9.80 -3.14 1.09
N PHE A 111 -10.03 -2.53 -0.07
CA PHE A 111 -10.63 -1.21 -0.18
C PHE A 111 -12.06 -1.15 0.35
N GLU A 112 -12.90 -2.15 0.04
CA GLU A 112 -14.27 -2.26 0.55
C GLU A 112 -14.34 -2.39 2.07
N HIS A 113 -13.32 -2.99 2.69
CA HIS A 113 -13.26 -3.20 4.14
C HIS A 113 -12.41 -2.15 4.87
N GLY A 114 -12.11 -1.02 4.21
CA GLY A 114 -11.40 0.10 4.81
C GLY A 114 -9.93 -0.18 5.11
N LEU A 115 -9.35 -1.24 4.54
CA LEU A 115 -7.91 -1.46 4.56
C LEU A 115 -7.23 -0.64 3.46
N GLU A 116 -5.94 -0.42 3.66
CA GLU A 116 -5.04 0.24 2.73
C GLU A 116 -4.19 -0.79 2.01
N VAL A 117 -3.80 -0.50 0.76
CA VAL A 117 -2.73 -1.24 0.07
C VAL A 117 -1.47 -0.39 0.12
N THR A 118 -0.41 -0.93 0.70
CA THR A 118 0.82 -0.20 1.04
C THR A 118 2.02 -0.65 0.23
N GLY A 119 1.89 -1.74 -0.53
CA GLY A 119 2.89 -2.22 -1.48
C GLY A 119 2.35 -3.32 -2.37
N LEU A 120 2.89 -3.44 -3.58
CA LEU A 120 2.66 -4.57 -4.48
C LEU A 120 3.92 -4.80 -5.30
N HIS A 121 4.57 -5.94 -5.07
CA HIS A 121 5.81 -6.31 -5.75
C HIS A 121 6.04 -7.82 -5.70
N ASN A 122 7.06 -8.31 -6.40
CA ASN A 122 7.53 -9.69 -6.29
C ASN A 122 8.66 -9.80 -5.25
N HIS A 123 8.88 -11.00 -4.70
CA HIS A 123 10.06 -11.33 -3.87
C HIS A 123 11.09 -12.17 -4.62
N PHE A 124 10.65 -12.86 -5.68
CA PHE A 124 11.47 -13.84 -6.40
C PHE A 124 11.59 -13.47 -7.88
N PHE A 125 12.70 -13.85 -8.49
CA PHE A 125 12.81 -14.00 -9.94
C PHE A 125 12.70 -15.49 -10.30
N TYR A 126 12.32 -15.78 -11.54
CA TYR A 126 12.17 -17.15 -12.05
C TYR A 126 11.26 -18.06 -11.20
N ASP A 127 10.29 -17.44 -10.56
CA ASP A 127 9.16 -18.11 -9.94
C ASP A 127 8.14 -18.56 -10.98
N GLU A 128 7.55 -19.74 -10.80
CA GLU A 128 6.49 -20.28 -11.63
C GLU A 128 5.47 -21.02 -10.76
N PRO A 129 4.17 -20.64 -10.79
CA PRO A 129 3.64 -19.42 -11.41
C PRO A 129 4.13 -18.14 -10.70
N LYS A 130 3.92 -16.97 -11.32
CA LYS A 130 4.36 -15.68 -10.77
C LYS A 130 3.64 -15.30 -9.48
N ALA A 131 4.37 -15.30 -8.38
CA ALA A 131 3.92 -14.91 -7.06
C ALA A 131 4.27 -13.45 -6.77
N TYR A 132 3.27 -12.71 -6.30
CA TYR A 132 3.36 -11.33 -5.88
C TYR A 132 2.95 -11.19 -4.42
N PHE A 133 3.31 -10.06 -3.84
CA PHE A 133 3.17 -9.75 -2.42
C PHE A 133 2.49 -8.40 -2.31
N MET A 134 1.22 -8.44 -1.92
CA MET A 134 0.40 -7.27 -1.69
C MET A 134 0.43 -6.95 -0.19
N HIS A 135 1.05 -5.83 0.16
CA HIS A 135 1.10 -5.36 1.53
C HIS A 135 -0.17 -4.59 1.86
N ILE A 136 -0.71 -4.87 3.04
CA ILE A 136 -1.92 -4.22 3.56
C ILE A 136 -1.59 -3.43 4.82
N GLY A 137 -2.34 -2.34 5.02
CA GLY A 137 -2.27 -1.50 6.19
C GLY A 137 -3.66 -1.12 6.70
N GLY A 138 -3.72 -0.56 7.91
CA GLY A 138 -4.94 0.02 8.42
C GLY A 138 -4.86 0.37 9.90
N THR A 139 -5.80 1.18 10.33
CA THR A 139 -5.93 1.64 11.71
C THR A 139 -7.41 1.60 12.13
N GLY A 140 -7.69 1.29 13.40
CA GLY A 140 -9.04 1.26 13.95
C GLY A 140 -9.33 0.06 14.84
N GLU A 141 -10.59 -0.34 14.90
CA GLU A 141 -11.04 -1.45 15.76
C GLU A 141 -10.40 -2.79 15.32
N PRO A 142 -9.74 -3.54 16.22
CA PRO A 142 -8.97 -4.74 15.87
C PRO A 142 -9.79 -5.83 15.19
N ASP A 143 -11.04 -6.03 15.60
CA ASP A 143 -11.96 -7.02 15.04
C ASP A 143 -12.43 -6.64 13.62
N ARG A 144 -12.66 -5.35 13.35
CA ARG A 144 -12.96 -4.85 12.00
C ARG A 144 -11.77 -4.99 11.07
N LEU A 145 -10.57 -4.64 11.53
CA LEU A 145 -9.34 -4.85 10.76
C LEU A 145 -9.14 -6.34 10.44
N ALA A 146 -9.31 -7.22 11.42
CA ALA A 146 -9.23 -8.67 11.24
C ALA A 146 -10.29 -9.22 10.26
N ALA A 147 -11.52 -8.69 10.30
CA ALA A 147 -12.56 -9.02 9.33
C ALA A 147 -12.19 -8.56 7.91
N GLY A 148 -11.55 -7.40 7.76
CA GLY A 148 -10.99 -6.94 6.48
C GLY A 148 -9.92 -7.89 5.94
N VAL A 149 -8.99 -8.33 6.78
CA VAL A 149 -7.96 -9.33 6.38
C VAL A 149 -8.62 -10.63 5.92
N LYS A 150 -9.65 -11.10 6.63
CA LYS A 150 -10.44 -12.26 6.22
C LYS A 150 -11.10 -12.07 4.86
N ALA A 151 -11.65 -10.89 4.58
CA ALA A 151 -12.28 -10.60 3.29
C ALA A 151 -11.27 -10.67 2.15
N VAL A 152 -10.08 -10.07 2.32
CA VAL A 152 -8.97 -10.14 1.35
C VAL A 152 -8.60 -11.59 1.06
N TRP A 153 -8.33 -12.39 2.09
CA TRP A 153 -7.97 -13.80 1.89
C TRP A 153 -9.14 -14.64 1.36
N GLY A 154 -10.37 -14.27 1.70
CA GLY A 154 -11.59 -14.85 1.15
C GLY A 154 -11.72 -14.63 -0.35
N ALA A 155 -11.44 -13.41 -0.83
CA ALA A 155 -11.46 -13.08 -2.26
C ALA A 155 -10.44 -13.92 -3.04
N ILE A 156 -9.22 -14.07 -2.51
CA ILE A 156 -8.18 -14.94 -3.08
C ILE A 156 -8.65 -16.40 -3.17
N LYS A 157 -9.17 -16.93 -2.06
CA LYS A 157 -9.71 -18.31 -2.02
C LYS A 157 -10.86 -18.51 -3.01
N ALA A 158 -11.71 -17.49 -3.19
CA ALA A 158 -12.81 -17.53 -4.15
C ALA A 158 -12.32 -17.58 -5.61
N VAL A 159 -11.22 -16.89 -5.95
CA VAL A 159 -10.57 -17.02 -7.26
C VAL A 159 -10.08 -18.46 -7.45
N ARG A 160 -9.33 -19.01 -6.49
CA ARG A 160 -8.78 -20.39 -6.60
C ARG A 160 -9.85 -21.47 -6.62
N ALA A 161 -10.97 -21.27 -5.93
CA ALA A 161 -12.11 -22.19 -5.98
C ALA A 161 -12.77 -22.22 -7.38
N LYS A 162 -12.76 -21.11 -8.12
CA LYS A 162 -13.29 -21.03 -9.50
C LYS A 162 -12.26 -21.42 -10.55
N HIS A 163 -11.01 -21.04 -10.33
CA HIS A 163 -9.89 -21.24 -11.25
C HIS A 163 -8.69 -21.79 -10.45
N PRO A 164 -8.54 -23.13 -10.38
CA PRO A 164 -7.49 -23.75 -9.57
C PRO A 164 -6.07 -23.36 -9.98
N GLU A 165 -5.85 -23.06 -11.27
CA GLU A 165 -4.57 -22.61 -11.81
C GLU A 165 -4.58 -21.08 -12.02
N PRO A 166 -3.47 -20.37 -11.70
CA PRO A 166 -3.34 -18.95 -12.02
C PRO A 166 -3.48 -18.64 -13.51
N ALA A 167 -4.26 -17.61 -13.83
CA ALA A 167 -4.38 -17.12 -15.19
C ALA A 167 -3.06 -16.53 -15.72
N LYS A 168 -2.89 -16.58 -17.05
CA LYS A 168 -1.67 -16.12 -17.75
C LYS A 168 -1.83 -14.75 -18.42
N ALA A 169 -3.01 -14.13 -18.32
CA ALA A 169 -3.32 -12.84 -18.92
C ALA A 169 -4.50 -12.18 -18.20
N PHE A 170 -4.60 -10.85 -18.31
CA PHE A 170 -5.79 -10.11 -17.88
C PHE A 170 -7.04 -10.51 -18.70
N PRO A 171 -8.25 -10.46 -18.10
CA PRO A 171 -9.50 -10.80 -18.78
C PRO A 171 -9.74 -10.03 -20.09
N GLY A 172 -10.56 -10.59 -20.98
CA GLY A 172 -10.94 -9.98 -22.25
C GLY A 172 -9.91 -10.17 -23.38
N ASP A 173 -10.23 -9.63 -24.56
CA ASP A 173 -9.41 -9.80 -25.77
C ASP A 173 -8.02 -9.14 -25.66
N THR A 174 -7.10 -9.60 -26.50
CA THR A 174 -5.76 -9.00 -26.64
C THR A 174 -5.77 -7.97 -27.76
N PRO A 175 -5.42 -6.70 -27.46
CA PRO A 175 -5.25 -5.68 -28.49
C PRO A 175 -4.23 -6.11 -29.56
N LYS A 176 -4.52 -5.76 -30.81
CA LYS A 176 -3.61 -5.99 -31.95
C LYS A 176 -2.92 -4.70 -32.34
N ALA A 177 -1.78 -4.79 -33.02
CA ALA A 177 -1.09 -3.62 -33.56
C ALA A 177 -2.04 -2.77 -34.43
N GLY A 178 -1.97 -1.46 -34.26
CA GLY A 178 -2.87 -0.49 -34.89
C GLY A 178 -2.40 0.94 -34.67
N THR A 179 -3.34 1.89 -34.71
CA THR A 179 -3.06 3.31 -34.42
C THR A 179 -4.10 3.85 -33.47
N ILE A 180 -3.64 4.63 -32.50
CA ILE A 180 -4.46 5.38 -31.55
C ILE A 180 -4.61 6.82 -32.00
N THR A 181 -5.81 7.38 -31.86
CA THR A 181 -6.07 8.78 -32.14
C THR A 181 -5.74 9.64 -30.93
N ALA A 182 -4.78 10.56 -31.06
CA ALA A 182 -4.32 11.40 -29.95
C ALA A 182 -5.38 12.38 -29.42
N GLY A 183 -6.17 13.01 -30.29
CA GLY A 183 -7.08 14.10 -29.94
C GLY A 183 -8.03 13.80 -28.76
N PRO A 184 -8.76 12.67 -28.77
CA PRO A 184 -9.61 12.26 -27.64
C PRO A 184 -8.86 12.05 -26.33
N ILE A 185 -7.64 11.48 -26.38
CA ILE A 185 -6.80 11.25 -25.18
C ILE A 185 -6.33 12.58 -24.61
N GLU A 186 -5.81 13.48 -25.45
CA GLU A 186 -5.39 14.82 -25.03
C GLU A 186 -6.55 15.61 -24.43
N ALA A 187 -7.73 15.53 -25.03
CA ALA A 187 -8.93 16.21 -24.54
C ALA A 187 -9.38 15.66 -23.17
N ALA A 188 -9.32 14.34 -22.97
CA ALA A 188 -9.68 13.72 -21.70
C ALA A 188 -8.69 14.05 -20.58
N LEU A 189 -7.38 13.98 -20.88
CA LEU A 189 -6.33 14.17 -19.89
C LEU A 189 -5.97 15.64 -19.66
N GLY A 190 -6.26 16.53 -20.61
CA GLY A 190 -5.90 17.95 -20.52
C GLY A 190 -4.42 18.23 -20.76
N HIS A 191 -3.67 17.26 -21.29
CA HIS A 191 -2.24 17.34 -21.56
C HIS A 191 -1.93 16.95 -22.99
N LYS A 192 -0.87 17.54 -23.55
CA LYS A 192 -0.37 17.16 -24.86
C LYS A 192 0.28 15.78 -24.83
N SER A 193 0.14 15.07 -25.94
CA SER A 193 0.71 13.75 -26.14
C SER A 193 1.90 13.78 -27.08
N GLU A 194 2.73 12.77 -26.95
CA GLU A 194 3.70 12.36 -27.95
C GLU A 194 3.11 11.18 -28.72
N SER A 195 3.43 11.06 -30.01
CA SER A 195 2.96 9.94 -30.84
C SER A 195 4.09 9.35 -31.65
N GLU A 196 4.28 8.04 -31.55
CA GLU A 196 5.31 7.31 -32.28
C GLU A 196 4.78 5.91 -32.63
N ALA A 197 4.99 5.47 -33.87
CA ALA A 197 4.62 4.12 -34.32
C ALA A 197 3.16 3.69 -34.01
N GLY A 198 2.21 4.63 -34.06
CA GLY A 198 0.79 4.38 -33.76
C GLY A 198 0.43 4.36 -32.27
N ILE A 199 1.40 4.59 -31.40
CA ILE A 199 1.24 4.71 -29.94
C ILE A 199 1.06 6.19 -29.59
N VAL A 200 0.18 6.48 -28.64
CA VAL A 200 0.00 7.81 -28.06
C VAL A 200 0.43 7.75 -26.59
N LYS A 201 1.29 8.66 -26.15
CA LYS A 201 1.76 8.74 -24.76
C LYS A 201 1.56 10.14 -24.19
N VAL A 202 0.97 10.23 -23.00
CA VAL A 202 0.90 11.47 -22.23
C VAL A 202 1.81 11.36 -21.02
N THR A 203 2.62 12.38 -20.77
CA THR A 203 3.56 12.46 -19.64
C THR A 203 3.35 13.76 -18.88
N ILE A 204 3.19 13.67 -17.56
CA ILE A 204 2.92 14.78 -16.65
C ILE A 204 4.04 14.82 -15.62
N GLY A 205 4.88 15.86 -15.67
CA GLY A 205 6.00 16.04 -14.74
C GLY A 205 5.58 16.60 -13.39
N ARG A 206 6.27 16.16 -12.33
CA ARG A 206 6.28 16.77 -11.00
C ARG A 206 7.69 17.24 -10.67
N GLU A 207 7.77 18.07 -9.63
CA GLU A 207 9.02 18.55 -9.04
C GLU A 207 9.21 17.95 -7.65
N GLY A 208 10.48 17.80 -7.27
CA GLY A 208 10.90 17.38 -5.94
C GLY A 208 12.37 17.73 -5.72
N ALA A 209 12.94 17.24 -4.62
CA ALA A 209 14.37 17.32 -4.38
C ALA A 209 14.93 15.94 -4.06
N MET A 210 16.19 15.69 -4.41
CA MET A 210 16.95 14.50 -4.03
C MET A 210 18.35 14.93 -3.60
N HIS A 211 18.77 14.53 -2.41
CA HIS A 211 20.05 14.94 -1.83
C HIS A 211 20.29 16.47 -1.83
N GLY A 212 19.23 17.25 -1.66
CA GLY A 212 19.29 18.73 -1.66
C GLY A 212 19.35 19.37 -3.05
N VAL A 213 19.21 18.59 -4.13
CA VAL A 213 19.18 19.08 -5.51
C VAL A 213 17.76 18.95 -6.08
N ASN A 214 17.27 20.00 -6.75
CA ASN A 214 15.97 19.96 -7.41
C ASN A 214 15.98 18.97 -8.58
N VAL A 215 14.97 18.11 -8.63
CA VAL A 215 14.72 17.13 -9.69
C VAL A 215 13.29 17.28 -10.19
N ALA A 216 13.05 16.98 -11.46
CA ALA A 216 11.74 17.18 -12.10
C ALA A 216 11.41 16.04 -13.08
N GLY A 217 10.32 16.20 -13.85
CA GLY A 217 9.81 15.17 -14.75
C GLY A 217 10.84 14.58 -15.75
N SER A 218 11.78 15.37 -16.26
CA SER A 218 12.84 14.86 -17.15
C SER A 218 13.80 13.85 -16.48
N MET A 219 13.80 13.79 -15.14
CA MET A 219 14.55 12.84 -14.33
C MET A 219 13.68 11.67 -13.82
N GLY A 220 12.45 11.51 -14.34
CA GLY A 220 11.55 10.40 -14.00
C GLY A 220 10.50 10.72 -12.92
N LEU A 221 10.38 11.97 -12.46
CA LEU A 221 9.28 12.36 -11.56
C LEU A 221 8.00 12.58 -12.37
N THR A 222 7.41 11.51 -12.87
CA THR A 222 6.30 11.59 -13.83
C THR A 222 5.13 10.69 -13.47
N THR A 223 3.94 11.13 -13.84
CA THR A 223 2.81 10.26 -14.13
C THR A 223 2.74 10.15 -15.65
N TRP A 224 2.67 8.96 -16.21
CA TRP A 224 2.45 8.79 -17.66
C TRP A 224 1.44 7.69 -17.99
N ALA A 225 0.82 7.81 -19.15
CA ALA A 225 -0.06 6.79 -19.73
C ALA A 225 0.24 6.63 -21.22
N GLY A 226 0.58 5.41 -21.64
CA GLY A 226 0.80 5.00 -23.02
C GLY A 226 -0.38 4.19 -23.53
N PHE A 227 -0.80 4.45 -24.77
CA PHE A 227 -1.94 3.79 -25.41
C PHE A 227 -1.45 3.13 -26.70
N SER A 228 -1.67 1.83 -26.82
CA SER A 228 -1.28 1.04 -27.99
C SER A 228 -2.44 0.17 -28.47
N GLY A 229 -2.50 -0.10 -29.78
CA GLY A 229 -3.57 -0.89 -30.40
C GLY A 229 -4.49 -0.03 -31.26
N SER A 230 -5.80 -0.05 -30.98
CA SER A 230 -6.80 0.74 -31.72
C SER A 230 -7.75 1.46 -30.77
N ASP A 231 -8.45 2.49 -31.26
CA ASP A 231 -9.37 3.27 -30.42
C ASP A 231 -10.48 2.43 -29.78
N GLU A 232 -10.95 1.36 -30.46
CA GLU A 232 -12.00 0.46 -29.94
C GLU A 232 -11.46 -0.64 -29.01
N LEU A 233 -10.18 -1.00 -29.15
CA LEU A 233 -9.51 -1.97 -28.30
C LEU A 233 -8.02 -1.64 -28.22
N ALA A 234 -7.67 -0.95 -27.14
CA ALA A 234 -6.33 -0.55 -26.78
C ALA A 234 -5.85 -1.32 -25.55
N ALA A 235 -4.53 -1.45 -25.45
CA ALA A 235 -3.83 -1.65 -24.18
C ALA A 235 -3.36 -0.29 -23.69
N MET A 236 -3.45 -0.08 -22.39
CA MET A 236 -2.87 1.08 -21.72
C MET A 236 -1.94 0.62 -20.61
N ASP A 237 -0.71 1.10 -20.62
CA ASP A 237 0.25 0.98 -19.54
C ASP A 237 0.63 2.37 -19.03
N GLY A 238 1.19 2.42 -17.82
CA GLY A 238 1.55 3.70 -17.24
C GLY A 238 1.96 3.62 -15.78
N ASP A 239 2.31 4.78 -15.24
CA ASP A 239 2.56 4.98 -13.83
C ASP A 239 1.90 6.25 -13.28
N PHE A 240 1.73 6.28 -11.96
CA PHE A 240 1.45 7.51 -11.20
C PHE A 240 2.57 7.74 -10.19
N ILE A 241 3.12 8.95 -10.16
CA ILE A 241 3.93 9.44 -9.05
C ILE A 241 3.01 10.12 -8.02
N MET A 242 3.10 9.70 -6.76
CA MET A 242 2.20 10.11 -5.68
C MET A 242 2.98 10.49 -4.42
N THR A 243 2.48 11.43 -3.63
CA THR A 243 2.91 11.55 -2.23
C THR A 243 2.14 10.55 -1.35
N ALA A 244 2.56 10.34 -0.10
CA ALA A 244 1.93 9.36 0.80
C ALA A 244 0.40 9.48 0.91
N HIS A 245 -0.13 10.71 1.02
CA HIS A 245 -1.58 10.95 1.17
C HIS A 245 -2.35 10.80 -0.14
N GLU A 246 -1.68 10.80 -1.29
CA GLU A 246 -2.29 10.62 -2.60
C GLU A 246 -2.45 9.15 -2.97
N VAL A 247 -1.70 8.23 -2.34
CA VAL A 247 -1.66 6.80 -2.71
C VAL A 247 -3.06 6.18 -2.67
N GLN A 248 -3.73 6.18 -1.51
CA GLN A 248 -5.01 5.47 -1.37
C GLN A 248 -6.11 6.03 -2.30
N PRO A 249 -6.29 7.37 -2.43
CA PRO A 249 -7.25 7.94 -3.38
C PRO A 249 -7.00 7.53 -4.84
N VAL A 250 -5.74 7.54 -5.28
CA VAL A 250 -5.37 7.18 -6.66
C VAL A 250 -5.64 5.70 -6.93
N LEU A 251 -5.19 4.80 -6.05
CA LEU A 251 -5.40 3.36 -6.26
C LEU A 251 -6.90 3.02 -6.33
N ARG A 252 -7.71 3.61 -5.45
CA ARG A 252 -9.17 3.42 -5.46
C ARG A 252 -9.83 3.95 -6.73
N ALA A 253 -9.38 5.09 -7.24
CA ALA A 253 -9.90 5.66 -8.49
C ALA A 253 -9.54 4.79 -9.70
N LEU A 254 -8.30 4.29 -9.78
CA LEU A 254 -7.87 3.35 -10.82
C LEU A 254 -8.71 2.07 -10.80
N ARG A 255 -8.85 1.44 -9.62
CA ARG A 255 -9.69 0.24 -9.47
C ARG A 255 -11.15 0.47 -9.85
N LYS A 256 -11.74 1.59 -9.43
CA LYS A 256 -13.11 1.98 -9.80
C LYS A 256 -13.26 2.16 -11.32
N GLY A 257 -12.21 2.60 -11.99
CA GLY A 257 -12.14 2.70 -13.46
C GLY A 257 -11.87 1.37 -14.18
N GLY A 258 -11.76 0.26 -13.46
CA GLY A 258 -11.43 -1.05 -14.04
C GLY A 258 -9.96 -1.19 -14.46
N ILE A 259 -9.08 -0.33 -13.93
CA ILE A 259 -7.65 -0.36 -14.23
C ILE A 259 -6.94 -1.31 -13.25
N HIS A 260 -6.11 -2.20 -13.79
CA HIS A 260 -5.34 -3.17 -13.02
C HIS A 260 -4.10 -2.49 -12.44
N ILE A 261 -3.90 -2.60 -11.13
CA ILE A 261 -2.67 -2.14 -10.48
C ILE A 261 -1.69 -3.30 -10.49
N VAL A 262 -0.52 -3.10 -11.11
CA VAL A 262 0.47 -4.17 -11.32
C VAL A 262 1.70 -4.04 -10.45
N ALA A 263 1.95 -2.84 -9.90
CA ALA A 263 2.94 -2.63 -8.86
C ALA A 263 2.58 -1.42 -7.98
N LEU A 264 3.11 -1.39 -6.76
CA LEU A 264 3.14 -0.24 -5.87
C LEU A 264 4.45 -0.28 -5.09
N HIS A 265 5.30 0.72 -5.29
CA HIS A 265 6.61 0.78 -4.68
C HIS A 265 7.13 2.22 -4.61
N ASN A 266 8.22 2.40 -3.88
CA ASN A 266 9.11 3.54 -4.04
C ASN A 266 10.42 3.01 -4.65
N HIS A 267 11.00 3.75 -5.58
CA HIS A 267 12.30 3.43 -6.18
C HIS A 267 13.29 4.60 -6.14
N MET A 268 12.96 5.65 -5.37
CA MET A 268 13.80 6.83 -5.17
C MET A 268 14.31 6.80 -3.73
N ILE A 269 15.60 7.04 -3.51
CA ILE A 269 16.18 7.02 -2.15
C ILE A 269 16.76 8.40 -1.86
N GLY A 270 16.29 9.04 -0.80
CA GLY A 270 16.78 10.37 -0.38
C GLY A 270 16.05 11.54 -1.04
N GLU A 271 14.86 11.26 -1.57
CA GLU A 271 13.90 12.20 -2.12
C GLU A 271 13.14 12.97 -1.02
N GLN A 272 12.68 14.17 -1.38
CA GLN A 272 11.82 15.02 -0.56
C GLN A 272 10.77 15.72 -1.46
N PRO A 273 9.46 15.60 -1.17
CA PRO A 273 8.87 14.66 -0.20
C PRO A 273 9.08 13.19 -0.63
N ALA A 274 8.77 12.25 0.26
CA ALA A 274 8.71 10.83 -0.12
C ALA A 274 7.65 10.63 -1.23
N PHE A 275 8.06 9.97 -2.31
CA PHE A 275 7.19 9.67 -3.45
C PHE A 275 6.93 8.18 -3.57
N TYR A 276 5.78 7.81 -4.10
CA TYR A 276 5.37 6.43 -4.32
C TYR A 276 4.86 6.31 -5.74
N PHE A 277 5.08 5.15 -6.33
CA PHE A 277 4.78 4.86 -7.71
C PHE A 277 3.89 3.64 -7.78
N THR A 278 2.80 3.77 -8.53
CA THR A 278 2.01 2.61 -8.94
C THR A 278 2.10 2.46 -10.43
N HIS A 279 2.40 1.25 -10.90
CA HIS A 279 2.32 0.90 -12.31
C HIS A 279 0.98 0.25 -12.55
N PHE A 280 0.39 0.51 -13.72
CA PHE A 280 -0.93 0.01 -14.04
C PHE A 280 -1.03 -0.54 -15.46
N TRP A 281 -2.06 -1.33 -15.68
CA TRP A 281 -2.42 -1.90 -16.97
C TRP A 281 -3.94 -1.81 -17.19
N GLY A 282 -4.37 -1.55 -18.41
CA GLY A 282 -5.78 -1.54 -18.79
C GLY A 282 -5.99 -2.09 -20.20
N LYS A 283 -7.18 -2.63 -20.46
CA LYS A 283 -7.63 -3.02 -21.80
C LYS A 283 -9.05 -2.52 -22.03
N GLY A 284 -9.31 -1.98 -23.21
CA GLY A 284 -10.63 -1.44 -23.54
C GLY A 284 -10.54 -0.32 -24.57
N LYS A 285 -11.60 0.47 -24.71
CA LYS A 285 -11.60 1.63 -25.61
C LYS A 285 -10.62 2.68 -25.11
N ALA A 286 -9.85 3.28 -26.01
CA ALA A 286 -8.82 4.25 -25.65
C ALA A 286 -9.40 5.46 -24.87
N GLY A 287 -10.58 5.94 -25.28
CA GLY A 287 -11.28 7.03 -24.58
C GLY A 287 -11.71 6.67 -23.16
N ASP A 288 -12.22 5.46 -22.94
CA ASP A 288 -12.66 4.99 -21.61
C ASP A 288 -11.45 4.84 -20.67
N LEU A 289 -10.34 4.29 -21.18
CA LEU A 289 -9.08 4.16 -20.45
C LEU A 289 -8.52 5.54 -20.07
N ALA A 290 -8.52 6.51 -20.98
CA ALA A 290 -8.12 7.89 -20.70
C ALA A 290 -9.04 8.54 -19.65
N GLY A 291 -10.35 8.27 -19.70
CA GLY A 291 -11.30 8.72 -18.69
C GLY A 291 -11.03 8.17 -17.29
N ALA A 292 -10.63 6.89 -17.18
CA ALA A 292 -10.24 6.28 -15.91
C ALA A 292 -8.97 6.92 -15.33
N VAL A 293 -7.94 7.18 -16.16
CA VAL A 293 -6.73 7.90 -15.74
C VAL A 293 -7.05 9.32 -15.30
N LYS A 294 -7.95 10.01 -16.02
CA LYS A 294 -8.41 11.35 -15.64
C LYS A 294 -9.07 11.35 -14.25
N ALA A 295 -9.91 10.37 -13.95
CA ALA A 295 -10.53 10.25 -12.63
C ALA A 295 -9.49 10.03 -11.51
N ALA A 296 -8.42 9.27 -11.78
CA ALA A 296 -7.32 9.09 -10.85
C ALA A 296 -6.48 10.37 -10.66
N LEU A 297 -6.22 11.13 -11.72
CA LEU A 297 -5.60 12.47 -11.64
C LEU A 297 -6.45 13.44 -10.81
N ASP A 298 -7.78 13.40 -10.96
CA ASP A 298 -8.67 14.25 -10.16
C ASP A 298 -8.66 13.86 -8.68
N ALA A 299 -8.64 12.56 -8.37
CA ALA A 299 -8.51 12.06 -7.01
C ALA A 299 -7.17 12.47 -6.38
N GLN A 300 -6.08 12.39 -7.15
CA GLN A 300 -4.76 12.87 -6.74
C GLN A 300 -4.78 14.37 -6.42
N ALA A 301 -5.34 15.18 -7.33
CA ALA A 301 -5.41 16.63 -7.17
C ALA A 301 -6.27 17.04 -5.97
N ALA A 302 -7.35 16.30 -5.68
CA ALA A 302 -8.17 16.51 -4.49
C ALA A 302 -7.38 16.22 -3.21
N ALA A 303 -6.74 15.05 -3.13
CA ALA A 303 -5.93 14.66 -1.97
C ALA A 303 -4.79 15.66 -1.69
N ALA A 304 -4.14 16.15 -2.74
CA ALA A 304 -3.07 17.16 -2.64
C ALA A 304 -3.52 18.50 -2.06
N ARG A 305 -4.81 18.84 -2.16
CA ARG A 305 -5.37 20.06 -1.56
C ARG A 305 -5.63 19.85 -0.08
N ASP A 306 -6.16 18.68 0.29
CA ASP A 306 -6.49 18.33 1.68
C ASP A 306 -5.22 18.17 2.53
N GLY A 307 -4.17 17.58 1.96
CA GLY A 307 -2.87 17.36 2.64
C GLY A 307 -2.07 18.64 2.94
N LYS A 308 -2.41 19.79 2.35
CA LYS A 308 -1.77 21.09 2.62
C LYS A 308 -2.39 21.84 3.81
N GLY A 309 -3.46 21.32 4.39
CA GLY A 309 -4.21 21.94 5.49
C GLY A 309 -3.82 21.48 6.89
N HIS A 310 -2.79 20.63 7.05
CA HIS A 310 -2.33 20.08 8.33
C HIS A 310 -0.84 20.35 8.56
#